data_AF-A0A7C0UPR7-F1
#
_entry.id   AF-A0A7C0UPR7-F1
#
_cell.length_a   1.000
_cell.length_b   1.000
_cell.length_c   1.000
_cell.angle_alpha   90.00
_cell.angle_beta   90.00
_cell.angle_gamma   90.00
#
_symmetry.space_group_name_H-M   'P 1'
#
loop_
_entity.id
_entity.type
_entity.pdbx_description
1 polymer ?
#
loop_
_entity_poly.entity_id
_entity_poly.type
_entity_poly.pdbx_seq_one_letter_code
_entity_poly.pdbx_strand_id
1 'polypeptide(L)'
;MGTHVQTEVNSETHDILKMLAILRRKSLKEIAREALEEYAKKHKKELEDLIQKDPIWGTIGVLELEEDASEKEDWGTVEWQSE
;
A
#
# COMPACT_ATOMS: atom_id res chain seq x y z
N MET A 1 -3.31 16.95 -1.05
CA MET A 1 -3.47 16.20 -2.31
C MET A 1 -3.46 14.72 -1.98
N GLY A 2 -4.29 13.89 -2.62
CA GLY A 2 -4.30 12.46 -2.40
C GLY A 2 -3.99 11.73 -3.70
N THR A 3 -3.11 10.75 -3.66
CA THR A 3 -2.79 9.88 -4.80
C THR A 3 -3.94 8.92 -5.04
N HIS A 4 -4.30 8.69 -6.31
CA HIS A 4 -5.31 7.69 -6.65
C HIS A 4 -4.64 6.32 -6.78
N VAL A 5 -5.24 5.31 -6.14
CA VAL A 5 -4.77 3.93 -6.20
C VAL A 5 -5.92 3.09 -6.72
N GLN A 6 -5.71 2.44 -7.88
CA GLN A 6 -6.60 1.41 -8.41
C GLN A 6 -6.01 0.06 -8.02
N THR A 7 -6.86 -0.86 -7.56
CA THR A 7 -6.42 -2.18 -7.11
C THR A 7 -7.51 -3.22 -7.35
N GLU A 8 -7.10 -4.46 -7.53
CA GLU A 8 -7.97 -5.63 -7.61
C GLU A 8 -7.95 -6.38 -6.28
N VAL A 9 -9.12 -6.85 -5.85
CA VAL A 9 -9.27 -7.67 -4.65
C VAL A 9 -10.13 -8.88 -4.98
N ASN A 10 -9.92 -9.97 -4.24
CA ASN A 10 -10.77 -11.15 -4.40
C ASN A 10 -12.22 -10.87 -3.95
N SER A 11 -13.14 -11.74 -4.36
CA SER A 11 -14.57 -11.58 -4.10
C SER A 11 -14.90 -11.54 -2.61
N GLU A 12 -14.26 -12.38 -1.80
CA GLU A 12 -14.47 -12.43 -0.34
C GLU A 12 -14.13 -11.10 0.33
N THR A 13 -12.97 -10.52 0.00
CA THR A 13 -12.53 -9.21 0.50
C THR A 13 -13.52 -8.13 0.10
N HIS A 14 -13.93 -8.12 -1.16
CA HIS A 14 -14.89 -7.14 -1.66
C HIS A 14 -16.25 -7.22 -0.94
N ASP A 15 -16.76 -8.43 -0.69
CA ASP A 15 -18.03 -8.63 0.00
C ASP A 15 -17.96 -8.19 1.47
N ILE A 16 -16.86 -8.46 2.16
CA ILE A 16 -16.62 -7.97 3.53
C ILE A 16 -16.59 -6.43 3.56
N LEU A 17 -15.85 -5.80 2.65
CA LEU A 17 -15.77 -4.34 2.56
C LEU A 17 -17.15 -3.72 2.29
N LYS A 18 -17.97 -4.36 1.44
CA LYS A 18 -19.36 -3.95 1.21
C LYS A 18 -20.22 -4.04 2.47
N MET A 19 -20.14 -5.14 3.21
CA MET A 19 -20.90 -5.31 4.46
C MET A 19 -20.50 -4.24 5.48
N LEU A 20 -19.20 -3.94 5.60
CA LEU A 20 -18.69 -2.88 6.47
C LEU A 20 -19.19 -1.49 6.05
N ALA A 21 -19.25 -1.21 4.75
CA ALA A 21 -19.78 0.05 4.23
C ALA A 21 -21.25 0.27 4.63
N ILE A 22 -22.07 -0.78 4.50
CA ILE A 22 -23.47 -0.78 4.94
C ILE A 22 -23.57 -0.56 6.45
N LEU A 23 -22.84 -1.37 7.23
CA LEU A 23 -22.88 -1.33 8.69
C LEU A 23 -22.48 0.04 9.26
N ARG A 24 -21.45 0.66 8.67
CA ARG A 24 -20.89 1.94 9.13
C ARG A 24 -21.53 3.16 8.46
N ARG A 25 -22.46 2.97 7.52
CA ARG A 25 -23.08 4.03 6.71
C ARG A 25 -22.06 4.93 6.01
N LYS A 26 -21.02 4.30 5.44
CA LYS A 26 -19.96 4.96 4.67
C LYS A 26 -19.93 4.43 3.25
N SER A 27 -19.30 5.16 2.34
CA SER A 27 -19.03 4.64 1.00
C SER A 27 -18.00 3.51 1.03
N LEU A 28 -18.05 2.61 0.05
CA LEU A 28 -17.05 1.55 -0.11
C LEU A 28 -15.63 2.13 -0.23
N LYS A 29 -15.50 3.28 -0.91
CA LYS A 29 -14.24 4.03 -1.05
C LYS A 29 -13.67 4.48 0.29
N GLU A 30 -14.52 4.97 1.20
CA GLU A 30 -14.08 5.38 2.54
C GLU A 30 -13.63 4.19 3.38
N ILE A 31 -14.35 3.07 3.33
CA ILE A 31 -13.96 1.83 4.04
C ILE A 31 -12.64 1.29 3.50
N ALA A 32 -12.48 1.21 2.18
CA ALA A 32 -11.24 0.75 1.56
C ALA A 32 -10.06 1.66 1.93
N ARG A 33 -10.26 2.99 1.93
CA ARG A 33 -9.24 3.95 2.37
C ARG A 33 -8.87 3.75 3.84
N GLU A 34 -9.85 3.62 4.72
CA GLU A 34 -9.62 3.37 6.16
C GLU A 34 -8.81 2.09 6.38
N ALA A 35 -9.17 1.01 5.68
CA ALA A 35 -8.43 -0.25 5.77
C ALA A 35 -6.97 -0.12 5.32
N LEU A 36 -6.71 0.58 4.21
CA LEU A 36 -5.36 0.84 3.72
C LEU A 36 -4.56 1.73 4.70
N GLU A 37 -5.17 2.77 5.25
CA GLU A 37 -4.52 3.66 6.22
C GLU A 37 -4.19 2.93 7.52
N GLU A 38 -5.09 2.09 8.02
CA GLU A 38 -4.85 1.29 9.23
C GLU A 38 -3.70 0.30 9.01
N TYR A 39 -3.68 -0.38 7.86
CA TYR A 39 -2.58 -1.29 7.51
C TYR A 39 -1.24 -0.55 7.42
N ALA A 40 -1.19 0.57 6.70
CA ALA A 40 0.03 1.37 6.57
C ALA A 40 0.53 1.87 7.94
N LYS A 41 -0.37 2.38 8.80
CA LYS A 41 -0.02 2.82 10.16
C LYS A 41 0.52 1.67 11.01
N LYS A 42 -0.09 0.48 10.90
CA LYS A 42 0.31 -0.71 11.66
C LYS A 42 1.75 -1.14 11.33
N HIS A 43 2.16 -1.04 10.07
CA HIS A 43 3.47 -1.51 9.60
C HIS A 43 4.52 -0.40 9.47
N LYS A 44 4.15 0.87 9.67
CA LYS A 44 5.08 2.00 9.56
C LYS A 44 6.36 1.84 10.40
N LYS A 45 6.23 1.40 11.66
CA LYS A 45 7.39 1.27 12.56
C LYS A 45 8.35 0.15 12.10
N GLU A 46 7.80 -0.96 11.62
CA GLU A 46 8.59 -2.06 11.05
C GLU A 46 9.37 -1.59 9.81
N LEU A 47 8.71 -0.81 8.94
CA LEU A 47 9.34 -0.22 7.77
C LEU A 47 10.46 0.77 8.16
N GLU A 48 10.21 1.66 9.12
CA GLU A 48 11.22 2.61 9.62
C GLU A 48 12.44 1.88 10.22
N ASP A 49 12.20 0.84 11.01
CA ASP A 49 13.26 0.02 11.62
C ASP A 49 14.09 -0.73 10.56
N LEU A 50 13.48 -1.21 9.48
CA LEU A 50 14.17 -1.86 8.36
C LEU A 50 15.01 -0.85 7.56
N ILE A 51 14.44 0.31 7.24
CA ILE A 51 15.13 1.38 6.51
C ILE A 51 16.38 1.83 7.27
N GLN A 52 16.31 1.95 8.60
CA GLN A 52 17.45 2.36 9.41
C GLN A 52 18.56 1.30 9.51
N LYS A 53 18.23 0.02 9.35
CA LYS A 53 19.16 -1.10 9.57
C LYS A 53 19.84 -1.59 8.31
N ASP A 54 19.27 -1.36 7.13
CA ASP A 54 19.80 -1.88 5.87
C ASP A 54 20.49 -0.80 5.02
N PRO A 55 21.80 -0.94 4.71
CA PRO A 55 22.51 -0.05 3.79
C PRO A 55 21.88 0.02 2.38
N ILE A 56 21.13 -1.03 2.00
CA ILE A 56 20.42 -1.08 0.71
C ILE A 56 19.31 -0.02 0.66
N TRP A 57 18.60 0.23 1.78
CA TRP A 57 17.57 1.28 1.85
C TRP A 57 18.15 2.70 1.80
N GLY A 58 19.39 2.91 2.27
CA GLY A 58 20.11 4.17 2.07
C GLY A 58 20.41 4.47 0.60
N THR A 59 20.45 3.42 -0.23
CA THR A 59 20.66 3.51 -1.68
C THR A 59 19.34 3.68 -2.44
N ILE A 60 18.27 3.00 -1.99
CA ILE A 60 16.90 3.12 -2.54
C ILE A 60 16.25 4.46 -2.15
N GLY A 61 16.63 5.07 -1.02
CA GLY A 61 16.17 6.40 -0.60
C GLY A 61 16.58 7.55 -1.54
N VAL A 62 17.40 7.28 -2.57
CA VAL A 62 17.77 8.22 -3.64
C VAL A 62 16.99 7.95 -4.94
N LEU A 63 16.30 6.81 -5.08
CA LEU A 63 15.34 6.64 -6.16
C LEU A 63 14.09 7.44 -5.78
N GLU A 64 13.95 8.59 -6.41
CA GLU A 64 12.68 9.27 -6.63
C GLU A 64 11.58 8.20 -6.80
N LEU A 65 10.63 8.16 -5.88
CA LEU A 65 9.36 7.47 -6.10
C LEU A 65 8.80 8.07 -7.38
N GLU A 66 9.02 7.41 -8.51
CA GLU A 66 8.50 7.86 -9.80
C GLU A 66 7.02 8.21 -9.60
N GLU A 67 6.61 9.41 -10.03
CA GLU A 67 5.27 9.96 -9.77
C GLU A 67 4.14 8.99 -10.21
N ASP A 68 4.46 8.06 -11.11
CA ASP A 68 3.55 7.11 -11.75
C ASP A 68 3.69 5.66 -11.22
N ALA A 69 4.39 5.45 -10.09
CA ALA A 69 4.55 4.11 -9.51
C ALA A 69 3.23 3.41 -9.17
N SER A 70 2.15 4.18 -8.94
CA SER A 70 0.79 3.63 -8.76
C SER A 70 0.09 3.19 -10.05
N GLU A 71 0.64 3.52 -11.21
CA GLU A 71 0.10 3.17 -12.53
C GLU A 71 0.75 1.91 -13.14
N LYS A 72 1.85 1.42 -12.53
CA LYS A 72 2.51 0.17 -12.92
C LYS A 72 1.83 -1.02 -12.23
N GLU A 73 1.48 -2.04 -13.01
CA GLU A 73 0.72 -3.24 -12.60
C GLU A 73 1.47 -4.05 -11.52
N ASP A 74 2.80 -3.96 -11.54
CA ASP A 74 3.78 -4.60 -10.69
C ASP A 74 4.24 -3.62 -9.61
N TRP A 75 3.41 -3.47 -8.58
CA TRP A 75 3.66 -2.65 -7.39
C TRP A 75 4.95 -3.06 -6.65
N GLY A 76 6.11 -2.63 -7.15
CA GLY A 76 7.39 -2.80 -6.48
C GLY A 76 7.88 -4.25 -6.40
N THR A 77 7.79 -5.02 -7.49
CA THR A 77 8.55 -6.27 -7.56
C THR A 77 10.03 -5.92 -7.65
N VAL A 78 10.74 -5.98 -6.52
CA VAL A 78 12.21 -5.88 -6.53
C VAL A 78 12.74 -7.12 -7.23
N GLU A 79 13.26 -6.97 -8.44
CA GLU A 79 14.08 -8.00 -9.07
C GLU A 79 15.40 -8.10 -8.30
N TRP A 80 15.49 -9.06 -7.39
CA TRP A 80 16.74 -9.41 -6.74
C TRP A 80 17.68 -9.99 -7.80
N GLN A 81 18.73 -9.24 -8.16
CA GLN A 81 19.83 -9.83 -8.91
C GLN A 81 20.48 -10.89 -8.01
N SER A 82 20.25 -12.15 -8.36
CA SER A 82 20.92 -13.28 -7.74
C SER A 82 22.39 -13.25 -8.21
N GLU A 83 23.34 -13.28 -7.27
CA GLU A 83 24.74 -13.61 -7.58
C GLU A 83 24.87 -15.00 -8.22
#